data_AF-A0AAW9PGJ3-F1
#
_entry.id   AF-A0AAW9PGJ3-F1
#
_cell.length_a   1.000
_cell.length_b   1.000
_cell.length_c   1.000
_cell.angle_alpha   90.00
_cell.angle_beta   90.00
_cell.angle_gamma   90.00
#
_symmetry.space_group_name_H-M   'P 1'
#
loop_
_entity.id
_entity.type
_entity.pdbx_description
1 polymer ?
#
loop_
_entity_poly.entity_id
_entity_poly.type
_entity_poly.pdbx_seq_one_letter_code
_entity_poly.pdbx_strand_id
1 'polypeptide(L)'
;MIGLCPTHAPMHSYLRTISLYINKVINHSRHITTMLGMVEAGIGIAAVPAMSMPAGEHSVLRAVPLTDPVVTRTVGLIRLSGRIQSYVAAELEKLIIEQYPSG
;
A
#
# COMPACT_ATOMS: atom_id res chain seq x y z
N MET A 1 8.39 26.18 -12.48
CA MET A 1 9.57 25.32 -12.30
C MET A 1 9.09 24.04 -11.64
N ILE A 2 9.16 22.92 -12.34
CA ILE A 2 8.50 21.66 -12.01
C ILE A 2 9.33 20.93 -10.95
N GLY A 3 8.74 20.62 -9.79
CA GLY A 3 9.41 19.96 -8.67
C GLY A 3 8.67 18.69 -8.26
N LEU A 4 9.13 17.56 -8.81
CA LEU A 4 8.86 16.15 -8.53
C LEU A 4 7.97 15.81 -7.29
N CYS A 5 6.90 15.05 -7.56
CA CYS A 5 6.20 14.23 -6.57
C CYS A 5 7.21 13.30 -5.85
N PRO A 6 7.28 13.28 -4.50
CA PRO A 6 8.27 12.50 -3.78
C PRO A 6 7.82 11.03 -3.69
N THR A 7 7.96 10.27 -4.77
CA THR A 7 7.62 8.84 -4.80
C THR A 7 8.64 7.94 -4.08
N HIS A 8 9.70 8.51 -3.50
CA HIS A 8 10.85 7.77 -2.93
C HIS A 8 11.30 8.24 -1.54
N ALA A 9 10.52 9.06 -0.83
CA ALA A 9 10.81 9.30 0.57
C ALA A 9 10.51 8.02 1.38
N PRO A 10 11.47 7.49 2.17
CA PRO A 10 11.22 6.31 2.99
C PRO A 10 10.09 6.62 3.98
N MET A 11 9.19 5.65 4.20
CA MET A 11 8.01 5.79 5.08
C MET A 11 8.40 6.30 6.48
N HIS A 12 9.62 6.01 6.93
CA HIS A 12 10.24 6.55 8.15
C HIS A 12 10.21 8.08 8.26
N SER A 13 10.38 8.81 7.15
CA SER A 13 10.34 10.29 7.15
C SER A 13 8.94 10.84 7.37
N TYR A 14 7.91 10.11 6.96
CA TYR A 14 6.50 10.48 7.11
C TYR A 14 5.98 10.14 8.52
N LEU A 15 6.44 9.03 9.11
CA LEU A 15 6.02 8.56 10.44
C LEU A 15 6.43 9.48 11.60
N ARG A 16 7.39 10.40 11.41
CA ARG A 16 7.72 11.42 12.43
C ARG A 16 6.69 12.55 12.54
N THR A 17 5.86 12.74 11.51
CA THR A 17 4.94 13.89 11.38
C THR A 17 3.51 13.55 11.78
N ILE A 18 3.15 12.26 11.81
CA ILE A 18 1.80 11.80 12.11
C ILE A 18 1.57 11.85 13.63
N SER A 19 0.45 12.40 14.08
CA SER A 19 0.01 12.49 15.49
C SER A 19 -0.19 11.14 16.22
N LEU A 20 0.32 10.04 15.66
CA LEU A 20 0.60 8.80 16.36
C LEU A 20 2.06 8.91 16.83
N TYR A 21 2.28 9.12 18.13
CA TYR A 21 3.61 9.11 18.74
C TYR A 21 4.26 7.71 18.60
N ILE A 22 4.63 7.30 17.39
CA ILE A 22 5.47 6.11 17.15
C ILE A 22 6.88 6.51 17.59
N ASN A 23 7.12 6.37 18.89
CA ASN A 23 8.37 6.76 19.54
C ASN A 23 9.56 5.95 19.01
N LYS A 24 9.30 4.80 18.36
CA LYS A 24 10.32 3.94 17.75
C LYS A 24 9.74 3.07 16.63
N VAL A 25 10.32 3.14 15.43
CA VAL A 25 10.11 2.12 14.40
C VAL A 25 11.00 0.93 14.75
N ILE A 26 10.39 -0.19 15.14
CA ILE A 26 11.11 -1.38 15.62
C ILE A 26 11.43 -2.33 14.45
N ASN A 27 10.60 -2.34 13.41
CA ASN A 27 10.76 -3.23 12.25
C ASN A 27 10.33 -2.52 10.96
N HIS A 28 11.05 -2.78 9.88
CA HIS A 28 10.68 -2.40 8.52
C HIS A 28 10.67 -3.66 7.64
N SER A 29 9.52 -4.34 7.58
CA SER A 29 9.34 -5.55 6.76
C SER A 29 9.02 -5.19 5.31
N ARG A 30 9.55 -5.99 4.38
CA ARG A 30 9.16 -5.95 2.96
C ARG A 30 7.90 -6.76 2.66
N HIS A 31 7.42 -7.55 3.62
CA HIS A 31 6.23 -8.38 3.50
C HIS A 31 5.15 -7.90 4.46
N ILE A 32 4.05 -7.38 3.90
CA ILE A 32 2.95 -6.79 4.67
C ILE A 32 2.20 -7.85 5.48
N THR A 33 2.06 -9.06 4.94
CA THR A 33 1.42 -10.20 5.62
C THR A 33 2.05 -10.52 6.97
N THR A 34 3.38 -10.47 7.07
CA THR A 34 4.09 -10.67 8.33
C THR A 34 3.76 -9.58 9.35
N MET A 35 3.69 -8.31 8.92
CA MET A 35 3.33 -7.21 9.82
C MET A 35 1.89 -7.34 10.32
N LEU A 36 0.95 -7.72 9.45
CA LEU A 36 -0.44 -7.95 9.84
C LEU A 36 -0.56 -9.07 10.86
N GLY A 37 0.09 -10.22 10.64
CA GLY A 37 0.08 -11.32 11.61
C GLY A 37 0.66 -10.94 12.97
N MET A 38 1.66 -10.05 13.00
CA MET A 38 2.19 -9.51 14.25
C MET A 38 1.17 -8.62 14.97
N VAL A 39 0.46 -7.75 14.25
CA VAL A 39 -0.59 -6.89 14.83
C VAL A 39 -1.77 -7.74 15.33
N GLU A 40 -2.17 -8.77 14.58
CA GLU A 40 -3.20 -9.73 14.99
C GLU A 40 -2.83 -10.47 16.28
N ALA A 41 -1.54 -10.78 16.45
CA ALA A 41 -1.01 -11.36 17.68
C ALA A 41 -0.87 -10.35 18.84
N GLY A 42 -1.30 -9.10 18.66
CA GLY A 42 -1.24 -8.03 19.66
C GLY A 42 0.11 -7.30 19.73
N ILE A 43 1.00 -7.49 18.74
CA ILE A 43 2.34 -6.90 18.74
C ILE A 43 2.31 -5.55 18.00
N GLY A 44 1.91 -4.51 18.74
CA GLY A 44 2.00 -3.12 18.32
C GLY A 44 1.00 -2.72 17.23
N ILE A 45 1.37 -1.71 16.42
CA ILE A 45 0.58 -1.18 15.31
C ILE A 45 1.44 -1.11 14.05
N ALA A 46 0.80 -1.19 12.88
CA ALA A 46 1.49 -1.11 11.58
C ALA A 46 0.82 -0.08 10.67
N ALA A 47 1.64 0.72 9.97
CA ALA A 47 1.20 1.50 8.84
C ALA A 47 1.29 0.64 7.57
N VAL A 48 0.14 0.34 6.97
CA VAL A 48 0.03 -0.53 5.78
C VAL A 48 -0.80 0.15 4.70
N PRO A 49 -0.63 -0.21 3.42
CA PRO A 49 -1.55 0.21 2.37
C PRO A 49 -2.97 -0.26 2.65
N ALA A 50 -3.97 0.56 2.32
CA ALA A 50 -5.38 0.22 2.53
C ALA A 50 -5.77 -1.11 1.85
N MET A 51 -5.23 -1.40 0.67
CA MET A 51 -5.47 -2.64 -0.08
C MET A 51 -4.98 -3.92 0.62
N SER A 52 -4.17 -3.79 1.67
CA SER A 52 -3.66 -4.93 2.45
C SER A 52 -4.55 -5.29 3.62
N MET A 53 -5.48 -4.43 4.02
CA MET A 53 -6.43 -4.76 5.08
C MET A 53 -7.42 -5.81 4.58
N PRO A 54 -7.84 -6.77 5.43
CA PRO A 54 -8.93 -7.67 5.11
C PRO A 54 -10.16 -6.89 4.64
N ALA A 55 -10.87 -7.42 3.65
CA ALA A 55 -12.09 -6.80 3.16
C ALA A 55 -13.20 -6.88 4.22
N GLY A 56 -13.82 -5.75 4.55
CA GLY A 56 -14.90 -5.66 5.52
C GLY A 56 -14.42 -5.61 6.98
N GLU A 57 -15.36 -5.77 7.91
CA GLU A 57 -15.07 -5.80 9.35
C GLU A 57 -14.27 -7.07 9.70
N HIS A 58 -13.11 -6.89 10.35
CA HIS A 58 -12.28 -7.99 10.84
C HIS A 58 -12.38 -8.06 12.36
N SER A 59 -12.52 -9.26 12.93
CA SER A 59 -12.77 -9.44 14.37
C SER A 59 -11.62 -8.94 15.27
N VAL A 60 -10.41 -8.87 14.74
CA VAL A 60 -9.19 -8.50 15.49
C VAL A 60 -8.55 -7.21 14.99
N LEU A 61 -8.68 -6.90 13.70
CA LEU A 61 -7.95 -5.80 13.08
C LEU A 61 -8.88 -4.62 12.83
N ARG A 62 -8.41 -3.41 13.19
CA ARG A 62 -9.09 -2.16 12.90
C ARG A 62 -8.18 -1.25 12.07
N ALA A 63 -8.69 -0.74 10.96
CA ALA A 63 -8.02 0.30 10.20
C ALA A 63 -8.34 1.69 10.76
N VAL A 64 -7.30 2.53 10.88
CA VAL A 64 -7.46 3.97 11.11
C VAL A 64 -6.72 4.69 9.98
N PRO A 65 -7.40 5.58 9.21
CA PRO A 65 -6.77 6.24 8.07
C PRO A 65 -5.67 7.21 8.52
N LEU A 66 -4.56 7.24 7.78
CA LEU A 66 -3.54 8.28 7.92
C LEU A 66 -4.02 9.54 7.17
N THR A 67 -4.30 10.62 7.89
CA THR A 67 -4.88 11.86 7.34
C THR A 67 -3.88 13.00 7.18
N ASP A 68 -2.82 13.03 7.99
CA ASP A 68 -1.79 14.07 7.92
C ASP A 68 -0.41 13.49 8.25
N PRO A 69 0.46 13.28 7.24
CA PRO A 69 0.19 13.29 5.80
C PRO A 69 -0.59 12.06 5.29
N VAL A 70 -1.40 12.26 4.26
CA VAL A 70 -1.89 11.16 3.42
C VAL A 70 -0.75 10.64 2.54
N VAL A 71 -0.51 9.34 2.56
CA VAL A 71 0.53 8.69 1.73
C VAL A 71 -0.13 7.86 0.63
N THR A 72 0.05 8.27 -0.63
CA THR A 72 -0.44 7.53 -1.80
C THR A 72 0.71 6.90 -2.59
N ARG A 73 0.43 5.77 -3.23
CA ARG A 73 1.34 5.08 -4.14
C ARG A 73 0.55 4.56 -5.33
N THR A 74 1.10 4.74 -6.53
CA THR A 74 0.49 4.23 -7.76
C THR A 74 0.83 2.76 -7.94
N VAL A 75 -0.18 1.94 -8.19
CA VAL A 75 -0.03 0.56 -8.69
C VAL A 75 -0.43 0.59 -10.17
N GLY A 76 0.37 -0.06 -11.02
CA GLY A 76 0.13 -0.07 -12.46
C GLY A 76 0.44 -1.41 -13.09
N LEU A 77 -0.17 -1.66 -14.25
CA LEU A 77 0.15 -2.78 -15.11
C LEU A 77 1.34 -2.41 -16.01
N ILE A 78 2.32 -3.30 -16.10
CA ILE A 78 3.50 -3.11 -16.95
C ILE A 78 3.39 -4.05 -18.14
N ARG A 79 3.60 -3.51 -19.34
CA ARG A 79 3.71 -4.27 -20.58
C ARG A 79 5.14 -4.21 -21.09
N LEU A 80 5.64 -5.32 -21.62
CA LEU A 80 6.97 -5.34 -22.25
C LEU A 80 6.89 -4.66 -23.63
N SER A 81 7.71 -3.64 -23.85
CA SER A 81 7.76 -2.91 -25.12
C SER A 81 8.20 -3.81 -26.29
N GLY A 82 7.59 -3.63 -27.46
CA GLY A 82 7.97 -4.34 -28.69
C GLY A 82 7.49 -5.79 -28.79
N ARG A 83 6.65 -6.26 -27.86
CA ARG A 83 5.94 -7.54 -27.96
C ARG A 83 4.47 -7.30 -28.31
N ILE A 84 3.95 -8.11 -29.22
CA ILE A 84 2.49 -8.20 -29.42
C ILE A 84 1.92 -8.96 -28.23
N GLN A 85 0.97 -8.34 -27.54
CA GLN A 85 0.25 -8.96 -26.43
C GLN A 85 -0.60 -10.11 -26.96
N SER A 86 -0.55 -11.27 -26.30
CA SER A 86 -1.43 -12.38 -26.66
C SER A 86 -2.89 -12.02 -26.34
N TYR A 87 -3.82 -12.69 -27.02
CA TYR A 87 -5.26 -12.53 -26.73
C TYR A 87 -5.58 -12.73 -25.24
N VAL A 88 -5.02 -13.78 -24.63
CA VAL A 88 -5.23 -14.09 -23.20
C VAL A 88 -4.67 -12.99 -22.29
N ALA A 89 -3.50 -12.43 -22.63
CA ALA A 89 -2.94 -11.33 -21.86
C ALA A 89 -3.77 -10.04 -21.99
N ALA A 90 -4.37 -9.77 -23.16
CA ALA A 90 -5.26 -8.63 -23.36
C ALA A 90 -6.55 -8.79 -22.55
N GLU A 91 -7.15 -9.98 -22.54
CA GLU A 91 -8.36 -10.24 -21.74
C GLU A 91 -8.07 -10.16 -20.24
N LEU A 92 -6.92 -10.68 -19.78
CA LEU A 92 -6.51 -10.55 -18.38
C LEU A 92 -6.34 -9.08 -17.97
N GLU A 93 -5.66 -8.29 -18.80
CA GLU A 93 -5.51 -6.87 -18.51
C GLU A 93 -6.86 -6.16 -18.39
N LYS A 94 -7.78 -6.44 -19.31
CA LYS A 94 -9.15 -5.89 -19.27
C LYS A 94 -9.84 -6.27 -17.96
N LEU A 95 -9.79 -7.53 -17.55
CA LEU A 95 -10.36 -8.00 -16.28
C LEU A 95 -9.75 -7.28 -15.07
N ILE A 96 -8.43 -7.05 -15.06
CA ILE A 96 -7.77 -6.34 -13.96
C ILE A 96 -8.20 -4.86 -13.91
N ILE A 97 -8.30 -4.20 -15.07
CA ILE A 97 -8.74 -2.79 -15.15
C ILE A 97 -10.21 -2.64 -14.73
N GLU A 98 -11.09 -3.58 -15.12
CA GLU A 98 -12.49 -3.61 -14.70
C GLU A 98 -12.63 -3.80 -13.18
N GLN A 99 -11.80 -4.66 -12.59
CA GLN A 99 -11.80 -4.93 -11.15
C GLN A 99 -11.20 -3.79 -10.32
N TYR A 100 -10.22 -3.07 -10.87
CA TYR A 100 -9.51 -1.97 -10.20
C TYR A 100 -9.51 -0.71 -11.09
N PRO A 101 -10.67 -0.07 -11.28
CA PRO A 101 -10.77 1.12 -12.09
C PRO A 101 -9.88 2.22 -11.48
N SER A 102 -9.12 2.88 -12.34
CA SER A 102 -8.37 4.08 -11.96
C SER A 102 -9.38 5.19 -11.61
N GLY A 103 -9.53 5.49 -10.32
CA GLY A 103 -10.27 6.64 -9.82
C GLY A 103 -9.58 7.96 -10.11
#